data_AF-A0A1J5AF54-F1
#
_entry.id   AF-A0A1J5AF54-F1
#
_cell.length_a   1.000
_cell.length_b   1.000
_cell.length_c   1.000
_cell.angle_alpha   90.00
_cell.angle_beta   90.00
_cell.angle_gamma   90.00
#
_symmetry.space_group_name_H-M   'P 1'
#
loop_
_entity.id
_entity.type
_entity.pdbx_description
1 polymer ?
#
loop_
_entity_poly.entity_id
_entity_poly.type
_entity_poly.pdbx_seq_one_letter_code
_entity_poly.pdbx_strand_id
1 'polypeptide(L)'
;MTQPPQTVDDVRRNLAEHLDWQFAERNDAAVAQALHAGTPMDDVRTLNEATLVDGFLGFLRQTGILAHWETFTIEAVQRVFLPVLVFVLLYGVRVLCGINSTNALSSLLFSNVPVMLVIGFTVEQVTVGLTRRGASQRTAASEYALLDPQTLANTISKASAAALMTLFNGSIHCLAAFGLFMAEVMVAVDGTRIITTPTFADCGCLKVEEHRRDRKGADVIVVKLLFGWRLTLAPALQVQVSPCSTC
;
A
#
# COMPACT_ATOMS: atom_id res chain seq x y z
N MET A 1 34.12 4.28 -23.69
CA MET A 1 32.93 3.50 -24.13
C MET A 1 31.80 3.85 -23.19
N THR A 2 30.82 4.62 -23.66
CA THR A 2 29.65 5.06 -22.89
C THR A 2 28.63 3.93 -22.88
N GLN A 3 28.39 3.36 -21.71
CA GLN A 3 27.39 2.30 -21.54
C GLN A 3 25.99 2.91 -21.76
N PRO A 4 25.10 2.27 -22.53
CA PRO A 4 23.74 2.78 -22.75
C PRO A 4 22.98 2.89 -21.42
N PRO A 5 22.02 3.82 -21.30
CA PRO A 5 21.22 3.97 -20.09
C PRO A 5 20.44 2.68 -19.83
N GLN A 6 20.58 2.13 -18.62
CA GLN A 6 19.90 0.90 -18.21
C GLN A 6 18.39 1.12 -18.16
N THR A 7 17.63 0.17 -18.71
CA THR A 7 16.17 0.21 -18.63
C THR A 7 15.71 -0.22 -17.24
N VAL A 8 14.46 0.11 -16.88
CA VAL A 8 13.86 -0.29 -15.59
C VAL A 8 13.89 -1.82 -15.41
N ASP A 9 13.72 -2.57 -16.49
CA ASP A 9 13.77 -4.03 -16.48
C ASP A 9 15.20 -4.55 -16.27
N ASP A 10 16.21 -3.86 -16.82
CA ASP A 10 17.62 -4.22 -16.61
C ASP A 10 18.07 -3.95 -15.17
N VAL A 11 17.58 -2.88 -14.55
CA VAL A 11 17.82 -2.59 -13.14
C VAL A 11 17.11 -3.60 -12.24
N ARG A 12 15.84 -3.93 -12.54
CA ARG A 12 15.07 -4.93 -11.80
C ARG A 12 15.71 -6.32 -11.85
N ARG A 13 16.15 -6.74 -13.03
CA ARG A 13 16.84 -8.02 -13.23
C ARG A 13 18.15 -8.07 -12.46
N ASN A 14 18.96 -7.02 -12.54
CA ASN A 14 20.21 -6.93 -11.78
C ASN A 14 19.98 -6.97 -10.27
N LEU A 15 18.93 -6.30 -9.76
CA LEU A 15 18.57 -6.34 -8.33
C LEU A 15 18.12 -7.74 -7.92
N ALA A 16 17.31 -8.43 -8.72
CA ALA A 16 16.89 -9.81 -8.44
C ALA A 16 18.08 -10.78 -8.45
N GLU A 17 19.00 -10.64 -9.41
CA GLU A 17 20.19 -11.49 -9.54
C GLU A 17 21.23 -11.26 -8.44
N HIS A 18 21.40 -10.03 -7.94
CA HIS A 18 22.44 -9.70 -6.96
C HIS A 18 21.96 -9.71 -5.50
N LEU A 19 20.66 -9.54 -5.24
CA LEU A 19 20.10 -9.47 -3.88
C LEU A 19 19.29 -10.70 -3.48
N ASP A 20 19.19 -11.71 -4.36
CA ASP A 20 18.34 -12.90 -4.19
C ASP A 20 16.87 -12.55 -3.87
N TRP A 21 16.43 -11.39 -4.34
CA TRP A 21 15.07 -10.87 -4.15
C TRP A 21 14.17 -11.36 -5.26
N GLN A 22 13.27 -12.30 -4.94
CA GLN A 22 12.21 -12.72 -5.85
C GLN A 22 10.99 -11.80 -5.69
N PHE A 23 10.75 -10.96 -6.69
CA PHE A 23 9.54 -10.16 -6.75
C PHE A 23 8.38 -11.02 -7.24
N ALA A 24 7.41 -11.30 -6.36
CA ALA A 24 6.15 -11.91 -6.77
C ALA A 24 5.32 -10.86 -7.54
N GLU A 25 5.16 -11.02 -8.85
CA GLU A 25 4.24 -10.22 -9.64
C GLU A 25 2.90 -10.94 -9.80
N ARG A 26 1.82 -10.23 -9.48
CA ARG A 26 0.46 -10.75 -9.64
C ARG A 26 0.08 -10.74 -11.12
N ASN A 27 0.03 -11.92 -11.74
CA ASN A 27 -0.38 -12.10 -13.13
C ASN A 27 -1.50 -13.14 -13.25
N ASP A 28 -2.68 -12.77 -12.73
CA ASP A 28 -3.86 -13.64 -12.67
C ASP A 28 -4.27 -14.18 -14.06
N ALA A 29 -4.04 -13.39 -15.13
CA ALA A 29 -4.32 -13.80 -16.50
C ALA A 29 -3.38 -14.93 -16.97
N ALA A 30 -2.07 -14.80 -16.71
CA ALA A 30 -1.10 -15.85 -17.05
C ALA A 30 -1.32 -17.11 -16.21
N VAL A 31 -1.67 -16.97 -14.93
CA VAL A 31 -2.01 -18.12 -14.06
C VAL A 31 -3.26 -18.83 -14.58
N ALA A 32 -4.33 -18.09 -14.88
CA ALA A 32 -5.55 -18.66 -15.44
C ALA A 32 -5.30 -19.36 -16.79
N GLN A 33 -4.45 -18.77 -17.64
CA GLN A 33 -4.08 -19.35 -18.93
C GLN A 33 -3.21 -20.60 -18.77
N ALA A 34 -2.26 -20.62 -17.84
CA ALA A 34 -1.42 -21.78 -17.55
C ALA A 34 -2.24 -22.95 -16.96
N LEU A 35 -3.17 -22.66 -16.05
CA LEU A 35 -4.12 -23.64 -15.51
C LEU A 35 -5.01 -24.21 -16.62
N HIS A 36 -5.50 -23.36 -17.53
CA HIS A 36 -6.34 -23.80 -18.65
C HIS A 36 -5.56 -24.62 -19.69
N ALA A 37 -4.27 -24.30 -19.90
CA ALA A 37 -3.38 -24.99 -20.82
C ALA A 37 -2.79 -26.29 -20.25
N GLY A 38 -3.00 -26.59 -18.97
CA GLY A 38 -2.49 -27.80 -18.31
C GLY A 38 -0.96 -27.82 -18.14
N THR A 39 -0.32 -26.65 -18.18
CA THR A 39 1.13 -26.54 -18.03
C THR A 39 1.50 -26.88 -16.57
N PRO A 40 2.47 -27.79 -16.32
CA PRO A 40 2.94 -28.05 -14.97
C PRO A 40 3.57 -26.77 -14.42
N MET A 41 2.96 -26.21 -13.37
CA MET A 41 3.53 -25.11 -12.61
C MET A 41 4.39 -25.70 -11.50
N ASP A 42 5.62 -25.19 -11.34
CA ASP A 42 6.63 -25.75 -10.42
C ASP A 42 6.16 -25.76 -8.95
N ASP A 43 5.32 -24.80 -8.55
CA ASP A 43 4.67 -24.77 -7.24
C ASP A 43 3.46 -23.81 -7.30
N VAL A 44 2.32 -24.23 -6.74
CA VAL A 44 1.17 -23.34 -6.48
C VAL A 44 1.03 -23.29 -4.97
N ARG A 45 1.73 -22.36 -4.35
CA ARG A 45 1.54 -22.08 -2.92
C ARG A 45 0.22 -21.33 -2.77
N THR A 46 -0.80 -22.02 -2.26
CA THR A 46 -1.96 -21.32 -1.72
C THR A 46 -1.48 -20.47 -0.56
N LEU A 47 -1.38 -19.17 -0.82
CA LEU A 47 -1.13 -18.18 0.21
C LEU A 47 -2.38 -18.16 1.09
N ASN A 48 -2.45 -19.01 2.11
CA ASN A 48 -3.54 -18.92 3.09
C ASN A 48 -3.44 -17.52 3.70
N GLU A 49 -4.34 -16.62 3.28
CA GLU A 49 -4.20 -15.19 3.55
C GLU A 49 -4.17 -14.95 5.06
N ALA A 50 -4.86 -15.78 5.84
CA ALA A 50 -4.83 -15.73 7.29
C ALA A 50 -3.43 -16.06 7.86
N THR A 51 -2.73 -17.05 7.31
CA THR A 51 -1.36 -17.41 7.74
C THR A 51 -0.35 -16.34 7.33
N LEU A 52 -0.49 -15.75 6.15
CA LEU A 52 0.34 -14.61 5.74
C LEU A 52 0.13 -13.40 6.67
N VAL A 53 -1.14 -13.06 6.94
CA VAL A 53 -1.47 -11.92 7.80
C VAL A 53 -1.03 -12.19 9.24
N ASP A 54 -1.18 -13.42 9.75
CA ASP A 54 -0.69 -13.78 11.08
C ASP A 54 0.84 -13.70 11.16
N GLY A 55 1.56 -14.21 10.16
CA GLY A 55 3.02 -14.06 10.06
C GLY A 55 3.46 -12.60 10.00
N PHE A 56 2.74 -11.77 9.24
CA PHE A 56 2.98 -10.33 9.17
C PHE A 56 2.75 -9.64 10.52
N LEU A 57 1.65 -9.92 11.21
CA LEU A 57 1.41 -9.37 12.56
C LEU A 57 2.44 -9.87 13.58
N GLY A 58 2.85 -11.14 13.48
CA GLY A 58 3.94 -11.70 14.26
C GLY A 58 5.25 -10.93 14.06
N PHE A 59 5.59 -10.63 12.80
CA PHE A 59 6.74 -9.79 12.47
C PHE A 59 6.62 -8.37 13.04
N LEU A 60 5.47 -7.71 12.92
CA LEU A 60 5.26 -6.37 13.48
C LEU A 60 5.40 -6.37 15.02
N ARG A 61 4.97 -7.43 15.70
CA ARG A 61 5.16 -7.58 17.15
C ARG A 61 6.63 -7.78 17.51
N GLN A 62 7.31 -8.71 16.84
CA GLN A 62 8.71 -9.04 17.13
C GLN A 62 9.66 -7.86 16.90
N THR A 63 9.40 -7.06 15.87
CA THR A 63 10.18 -5.85 15.56
C THR A 63 9.83 -4.65 16.44
N GLY A 64 8.76 -4.71 17.24
CA GLY A 64 8.25 -3.59 18.03
C GLY A 64 7.45 -2.56 17.24
N ILE A 65 7.28 -2.75 15.93
CA ILE A 65 6.52 -1.83 15.06
C ILE A 65 5.05 -1.74 15.51
N LEU A 66 4.45 -2.85 15.95
CA LEU A 66 3.06 -2.82 16.38
C LEU A 66 2.85 -1.91 17.60
N ALA A 67 3.77 -1.96 18.57
CA ALA A 67 3.74 -1.08 19.74
C ALA A 67 3.97 0.38 19.35
N HIS A 68 4.82 0.66 18.36
CA HIS A 68 4.97 1.99 17.79
C HIS A 68 3.67 2.49 17.13
N TRP A 69 3.01 1.64 16.33
CA TRP A 69 1.75 1.97 15.66
C TRP A 69 0.60 2.23 16.63
N GLU A 70 0.59 1.61 17.81
CA GLU A 70 -0.39 1.90 18.88
C GLU A 70 -0.32 3.35 19.37
N THR A 71 0.84 4.02 19.26
CA THR A 71 0.99 5.44 19.63
C THR A 71 0.45 6.40 18.57
N PHE A 72 0.10 5.90 17.39
CA PHE A 72 -0.36 6.72 16.28
C PHE A 72 -1.80 7.19 16.48
N THR A 73 -1.96 8.51 16.52
CA THR A 73 -3.25 9.17 16.66
C THR A 73 -3.51 10.09 15.46
N ILE A 74 -4.77 10.19 15.06
CA ILE A 74 -5.21 11.18 14.07
C ILE A 74 -6.06 12.22 14.81
N GLU A 75 -5.53 13.43 15.01
CA GLU A 75 -6.18 14.48 15.81
C GLU A 75 -7.58 14.86 15.31
N ALA A 76 -7.76 14.87 13.98
CA ALA A 76 -9.05 15.15 13.33
C ALA A 76 -10.08 14.02 13.47
N VAL A 77 -9.73 12.95 14.18
CA VAL A 77 -10.52 11.74 14.39
C VAL A 77 -10.82 11.60 15.88
N GLN A 78 -11.70 12.47 16.40
CA GLN A 78 -12.03 12.53 17.83
C GLN A 78 -13.06 11.50 18.31
N ARG A 79 -13.77 10.82 17.40
CA ARG A 79 -14.81 9.84 17.72
C ARG A 79 -14.89 8.77 16.64
N VAL A 80 -14.21 7.65 16.83
CA VAL A 80 -14.38 6.48 15.95
C VAL A 80 -14.70 5.27 16.79
N PHE A 81 -15.63 4.48 16.26
CA PHE A 81 -16.05 3.20 16.81
C PHE A 81 -14.92 2.14 16.83
N LEU A 82 -13.84 2.40 16.10
CA LEU A 82 -12.64 1.57 15.99
C LEU A 82 -11.39 2.39 16.33
N PRO A 83 -10.40 1.79 17.02
CA PRO A 83 -9.08 2.38 17.19
C PRO A 83 -8.41 2.71 15.85
N VAL A 84 -7.63 3.80 15.81
CA VAL A 84 -6.85 4.22 14.62
C VAL A 84 -5.95 3.08 14.12
N LEU A 85 -5.36 2.33 15.05
CA LEU A 85 -4.53 1.15 14.74
C LEU A 85 -5.23 0.16 13.81
N VAL A 86 -6.53 -0.09 13.99
CA VAL A 86 -7.29 -1.04 13.16
C VAL A 86 -7.33 -0.55 11.71
N PHE A 87 -7.44 0.76 11.46
CA PHE A 87 -7.39 1.31 10.11
C PHE A 87 -5.99 1.19 9.49
N VAL A 88 -4.93 1.41 10.28
CA VAL A 88 -3.56 1.22 9.81
C VAL A 88 -3.31 -0.24 9.45
N LEU A 89 -3.74 -1.18 10.29
CA LEU A 89 -3.64 -2.63 10.05
C LEU A 89 -4.44 -3.05 8.81
N LEU A 90 -5.69 -2.60 8.68
CA LEU A 90 -6.51 -2.86 7.49
C LEU A 90 -5.86 -2.34 6.21
N TYR A 91 -5.27 -1.14 6.26
CA TYR A 91 -4.56 -0.58 5.12
C TYR A 91 -3.28 -1.39 4.81
N GLY A 92 -2.52 -1.78 5.83
CA GLY A 92 -1.33 -2.62 5.68
C GLY A 92 -1.67 -3.98 5.06
N VAL A 93 -2.71 -4.66 5.55
CA VAL A 93 -3.17 -5.94 5.01
C VAL A 93 -3.71 -5.78 3.60
N ARG A 94 -4.44 -4.71 3.30
CA ARG A 94 -4.85 -4.39 1.92
C ARG A 94 -3.65 -4.35 0.96
N VAL A 95 -2.56 -3.68 1.37
CA VAL A 95 -1.33 -3.59 0.58
C VAL A 95 -0.64 -4.96 0.47
N LEU A 96 -0.52 -5.68 1.59
CA LEU A 96 0.09 -7.01 1.65
C LEU A 96 -0.62 -8.03 0.75
N CYS A 97 -1.95 -7.99 0.70
CA CYS A 97 -2.77 -8.84 -0.17
C CYS A 97 -2.87 -8.31 -1.62
N GLY A 98 -2.20 -7.20 -1.96
CA GLY A 98 -2.23 -6.62 -3.31
C GLY A 98 -3.61 -6.11 -3.74
N ILE A 99 -4.44 -5.64 -2.80
CA ILE A 99 -5.78 -5.12 -3.08
C ILE A 99 -5.68 -3.64 -3.49
N ASN A 100 -5.63 -3.39 -4.80
CA ASN A 100 -5.41 -2.05 -5.35
C ASN A 100 -6.55 -1.06 -5.07
N SER A 101 -7.79 -1.52 -4.96
CA SER A 101 -8.95 -0.65 -4.76
C SER A 101 -9.52 -0.79 -3.35
N THR A 102 -9.70 0.33 -2.65
CA THR A 102 -10.40 0.33 -1.36
C THR A 102 -11.83 -0.20 -1.52
N ASN A 103 -12.49 0.06 -2.66
CA ASN A 103 -13.85 -0.42 -2.93
C ASN A 103 -13.95 -1.95 -3.07
N ALA A 104 -12.82 -2.63 -3.34
CA ALA A 104 -12.77 -4.09 -3.40
C ALA A 104 -12.58 -4.76 -2.03
N LEU A 105 -12.45 -3.97 -0.95
CA LEU A 105 -12.25 -4.52 0.40
C LEU A 105 -13.44 -5.33 0.88
N SER A 106 -14.67 -4.91 0.58
CA SER A 106 -15.87 -5.62 1.02
C SER A 106 -15.94 -7.04 0.47
N SER A 107 -15.69 -7.19 -0.83
CA SER A 107 -15.79 -8.49 -1.52
C SER A 107 -14.59 -9.40 -1.29
N LEU A 108 -13.40 -8.83 -1.01
CA LEU A 108 -12.16 -9.61 -0.87
C LEU A 108 -11.70 -9.78 0.58
N LEU A 109 -11.54 -8.67 1.31
CA LEU A 109 -10.92 -8.69 2.64
C LEU A 109 -11.97 -8.91 3.74
N PHE A 110 -13.06 -8.14 3.72
CA PHE A 110 -14.08 -8.19 4.78
C PHE A 110 -14.93 -9.45 4.73
N SER A 111 -14.97 -10.14 3.59
CA SER A 111 -15.59 -11.46 3.41
C SER A 111 -14.73 -12.60 3.96
N ASN A 112 -13.43 -12.37 4.20
CA ASN A 112 -12.51 -13.38 4.73
C ASN A 112 -12.48 -13.34 6.27
N VAL A 113 -13.43 -14.05 6.89
CA VAL A 113 -13.59 -14.10 8.35
C VAL A 113 -12.28 -14.46 9.09
N PRO A 114 -11.51 -15.49 8.70
CA PRO A 114 -10.23 -15.80 9.34
C PRO A 114 -9.25 -14.62 9.37
N VAL A 115 -9.06 -13.92 8.24
CA VAL A 115 -8.18 -12.75 8.18
C VAL A 115 -8.69 -11.62 9.09
N MET A 116 -10.00 -11.38 9.09
CA MET A 116 -10.59 -10.34 9.92
C MET A 116 -10.43 -10.61 11.42
N LEU A 117 -10.52 -11.88 11.84
CA LEU A 117 -10.25 -12.30 13.23
C LEU A 117 -8.81 -12.01 13.63
N VAL A 118 -7.84 -12.33 12.76
CA VAL A 118 -6.42 -12.07 12.99
C VAL A 118 -6.12 -10.57 13.14
N ILE A 119 -6.81 -9.72 12.38
CA ILE A 119 -6.71 -8.25 12.49
C ILE A 119 -7.32 -7.71 13.81
N GLY A 120 -8.18 -8.49 14.46
CA GLY A 120 -8.77 -8.15 15.77
C GLY A 120 -10.27 -7.85 15.74
N PHE A 121 -10.97 -8.17 14.64
CA PHE A 121 -12.44 -8.11 14.62
C PHE A 121 -13.05 -9.36 15.25
N THR A 122 -14.26 -9.25 15.77
CA THR A 122 -15.02 -10.41 16.24
C THR A 122 -15.87 -11.00 15.12
N VAL A 123 -16.24 -12.28 15.22
CA VAL A 123 -17.16 -12.93 14.26
C VAL A 123 -18.47 -12.14 14.14
N GLU A 124 -18.99 -11.63 15.26
CA GLU A 124 -20.22 -10.84 15.27
C GLU A 124 -20.06 -9.54 14.49
N GLN A 125 -18.95 -8.81 14.68
CA GLN A 125 -18.66 -7.60 13.89
C GLN A 125 -18.55 -7.93 12.40
N VAL A 126 -17.89 -9.04 12.05
CA VAL A 126 -17.71 -9.50 10.66
C VAL A 126 -18.98 -10.08 10.05
N THR A 127 -20.00 -10.43 10.82
CA THR A 127 -21.27 -10.96 10.29
C THR A 127 -22.39 -9.92 10.26
N VAL A 128 -22.43 -9.00 11.23
CA VAL A 128 -23.54 -8.06 11.43
C VAL A 128 -23.14 -6.62 11.06
N GLY A 129 -21.84 -6.35 10.97
CA GLY A 129 -21.24 -5.03 10.76
C GLY A 129 -21.01 -4.28 12.08
N LEU A 130 -20.23 -3.20 12.00
CA LEU A 130 -19.81 -2.45 13.18
C LEU A 130 -20.89 -1.55 13.78
N THR A 131 -21.85 -1.10 12.96
CA THR A 131 -22.92 -0.21 13.44
C THR A 131 -24.27 -0.68 12.92
N ARG A 132 -25.33 -0.40 13.69
CA ARG A 132 -26.72 -0.54 13.23
C ARG A 132 -27.15 0.65 12.34
N ARG A 133 -26.27 1.62 12.13
CA ARG A 133 -26.56 2.83 11.34
C ARG A 133 -26.63 2.41 9.87
N GLY A 134 -27.82 2.56 9.27
CA GLY A 134 -28.10 2.05 7.92
C GLY A 134 -28.67 0.63 7.87
N ALA A 135 -28.88 -0.04 9.02
CA ALA A 135 -29.52 -1.37 9.04
C ALA A 135 -30.93 -1.35 8.43
N SER A 136 -31.67 -0.25 8.61
CA SER A 136 -32.99 -0.03 7.99
C SER A 136 -32.94 0.25 6.48
N GLN A 137 -31.75 0.54 5.94
CA GLN A 137 -31.53 0.78 4.51
C GLN A 137 -30.95 -0.45 3.79
N ARG A 138 -30.58 -1.51 4.53
CA ARG A 138 -30.10 -2.76 3.96
C ARG A 138 -31.27 -3.50 3.31
N THR A 139 -31.22 -3.63 1.99
CA THR A 139 -32.08 -4.56 1.24
C THR A 139 -31.37 -5.91 1.10
N ALA A 140 -32.10 -6.97 0.74
CA ALA A 140 -31.50 -8.28 0.45
C ALA A 140 -30.48 -8.23 -0.72
N ALA A 141 -30.50 -7.16 -1.51
CA ALA A 141 -29.55 -6.91 -2.60
C ALA A 141 -28.35 -6.04 -2.19
N SER A 142 -28.32 -5.51 -0.97
CA SER A 142 -27.20 -4.71 -0.48
C SER A 142 -26.04 -5.64 -0.15
N GLU A 143 -24.90 -5.45 -0.82
CA GLU A 143 -23.66 -6.17 -0.51
C GLU A 143 -23.28 -5.96 0.96
N TYR A 144 -22.91 -7.05 1.64
CA TYR A 144 -22.51 -7.02 3.04
C TYR A 144 -21.17 -6.28 3.18
N ALA A 145 -21.11 -5.29 4.06
CA ALA A 145 -19.86 -4.58 4.36
C ALA A 145 -19.71 -4.38 5.88
N LEU A 146 -18.60 -4.89 6.43
CA LEU A 146 -18.16 -4.69 7.81
C LEU A 146 -18.07 -3.19 8.15
N LEU A 147 -17.44 -2.45 7.24
CA LEU A 147 -17.37 -1.00 7.20
C LEU A 147 -17.47 -0.55 5.75
N ASP A 148 -18.01 0.64 5.54
CA ASP A 148 -18.00 1.26 4.22
C ASP A 148 -16.54 1.51 3.78
N PRO A 149 -16.08 1.03 2.62
CA PRO A 149 -14.72 1.22 2.12
C PRO A 149 -14.21 2.66 2.22
N GLN A 150 -15.09 3.64 1.98
CA GLN A 150 -14.74 5.04 2.05
C GLN A 150 -14.42 5.49 3.48
N THR A 151 -14.93 4.80 4.50
CA THR A 151 -14.56 5.04 5.91
C THR A 151 -13.08 4.82 6.17
N LEU A 152 -12.47 3.76 5.59
CA LEU A 152 -11.03 3.54 5.71
C LEU A 152 -10.25 4.66 5.04
N ALA A 153 -10.59 4.97 3.78
CA ALA A 153 -9.91 6.02 3.02
C ALA A 153 -10.05 7.39 3.71
N ASN A 154 -11.26 7.78 4.12
CA ASN A 154 -11.52 9.05 4.77
C ASN A 154 -10.85 9.17 6.14
N THR A 155 -10.67 8.06 6.87
CA THR A 155 -10.01 8.08 8.18
C THR A 155 -8.50 8.25 8.00
N ILE A 156 -7.87 7.46 7.14
CA ILE A 156 -6.42 7.55 6.89
C ILE A 156 -6.04 8.90 6.25
N SER A 157 -6.84 9.42 5.32
CA SER A 157 -6.58 10.72 4.67
C SER A 157 -6.66 11.93 5.61
N LYS A 158 -7.15 11.77 6.84
CA LYS A 158 -7.14 12.82 7.87
C LYS A 158 -5.83 12.88 8.65
N ALA A 159 -4.94 11.90 8.47
CA ALA A 159 -3.62 11.94 9.08
C ALA A 159 -2.82 13.11 8.52
N SER A 160 -2.20 13.90 9.40
CA SER A 160 -1.29 14.95 8.96
C SER A 160 -0.01 14.33 8.39
N ALA A 161 0.67 15.05 7.49
CA ALA A 161 1.97 14.64 6.98
C ALA A 161 2.98 14.40 8.12
N ALA A 162 2.94 15.24 9.16
CA ALA A 162 3.78 15.09 10.36
C ALA A 162 3.49 13.77 11.10
N ALA A 163 2.22 13.43 11.32
CA ALA A 163 1.86 12.18 11.98
C ALA A 163 2.29 10.97 11.15
N LEU A 164 2.12 11.00 9.82
CA LEU A 164 2.57 9.94 8.93
C LEU A 164 4.11 9.80 8.93
N MET A 165 4.85 10.91 8.90
CA MET A 165 6.31 10.87 9.00
C MET A 165 6.77 10.23 10.32
N THR A 166 6.15 10.57 11.45
CA THR A 166 6.45 9.93 12.74
C THR A 166 6.15 8.44 12.72
N LEU A 167 5.02 8.03 12.14
CA LEU A 167 4.66 6.61 11.99
C LEU A 167 5.72 5.86 11.18
N PHE A 168 6.10 6.37 10.00
CA PHE A 168 7.08 5.72 9.13
C PHE A 168 8.48 5.70 9.74
N ASN A 169 8.98 6.83 10.24
CA ASN A 169 10.32 6.92 10.81
C ASN A 169 10.47 6.01 12.02
N GLY A 170 9.49 5.97 12.92
CA GLY A 170 9.55 5.04 14.05
C GLY A 170 9.48 3.57 13.60
N SER A 171 8.72 3.25 12.54
CA SER A 171 8.73 1.89 11.96
C SER A 171 10.11 1.52 11.42
N ILE A 172 10.80 2.46 10.77
CA ILE A 172 12.16 2.25 10.27
C ILE A 172 13.15 2.10 11.43
N HIS A 173 13.02 2.90 12.49
CA HIS A 173 13.85 2.75 13.70
C HIS A 173 13.64 1.40 14.39
N CYS A 174 12.41 0.90 14.46
CA CYS A 174 12.11 -0.44 14.94
C CYS A 174 12.82 -1.51 14.09
N LEU A 175 12.79 -1.40 12.77
CA LEU A 175 13.50 -2.32 11.86
C LEU A 175 15.03 -2.25 12.02
N ALA A 176 15.59 -1.04 12.18
CA ALA A 176 17.01 -0.85 12.42
C ALA A 176 17.44 -1.45 13.78
N ALA A 177 16.65 -1.21 14.84
CA ALA A 177 16.90 -1.78 16.17
C ALA A 177 16.77 -3.32 16.18
N PHE A 178 15.88 -3.87 15.35
CA PHE A 178 15.77 -5.31 15.13
C PHE A 178 16.96 -5.90 14.34
N GLY A 179 17.82 -5.06 13.76
CA GLY A 179 18.99 -5.48 13.00
C GLY A 179 18.71 -5.82 11.53
N LEU A 180 17.56 -5.40 10.99
CA LEU A 180 17.22 -5.64 9.58
C LEU A 180 18.12 -4.82 8.63
N PHE A 181 18.59 -3.66 9.11
CA PHE A 181 19.54 -2.81 8.41
C PHE A 181 20.60 -2.30 9.38
N MET A 182 21.74 -1.84 8.84
CA MET A 182 22.78 -1.21 9.64
C MET A 182 22.29 0.11 10.25
N ALA A 183 22.78 0.48 11.44
CA ALA A 183 22.33 1.68 12.15
C ALA A 183 22.48 2.98 11.35
N GLU A 184 23.42 2.99 10.40
CA GLU A 184 23.54 4.01 9.37
C GLU A 184 23.40 3.36 7.99
N VAL A 185 22.40 3.79 7.23
CA VAL A 185 22.28 3.42 5.81
C VAL A 185 22.20 4.69 4.98
N MET A 186 23.15 4.87 4.08
CA MET A 186 23.11 5.89 3.04
C MET A 186 22.26 5.36 1.87
N VAL A 187 20.94 5.36 2.02
CA VAL A 187 20.02 5.01 0.92
C VAL A 187 19.37 6.29 0.41
N ALA A 188 19.60 6.61 -0.86
CA ALA A 188 18.72 7.50 -1.61
C ALA A 188 17.68 6.62 -2.30
N VAL A 189 16.51 6.47 -1.70
CA VAL A 189 15.39 5.78 -2.37
C VAL A 189 14.73 6.77 -3.32
N ASP A 190 14.68 6.43 -4.61
CA ASP A 190 13.89 7.18 -5.57
C ASP A 190 12.42 7.17 -5.13
N GLY A 191 11.97 8.33 -4.67
CA GLY A 191 10.70 8.47 -4.00
C GLY A 191 9.50 8.19 -4.87
N THR A 192 8.49 7.51 -4.30
CA THR A 192 7.20 7.33 -4.97
C THR A 192 6.55 8.70 -5.21
N ARG A 193 6.07 8.92 -6.44
CA ARG A 193 5.32 10.12 -6.81
C ARG A 193 3.91 10.01 -6.23
N ILE A 194 3.57 10.93 -5.34
CA ILE A 194 2.21 11.08 -4.82
C ILE A 194 1.49 12.06 -5.73
N ILE A 195 0.78 11.55 -6.74
CA ILE A 195 0.05 12.36 -7.71
C ILE A 195 -1.23 12.89 -7.07
N THR A 196 -1.49 14.18 -7.23
CA THR A 196 -2.66 14.88 -6.74
C THR A 196 -3.23 15.84 -7.79
N THR A 197 -4.33 16.53 -7.46
CA THR A 197 -4.91 17.61 -8.25
C THR A 197 -4.22 18.94 -7.95
N PRO A 198 -4.21 19.91 -8.89
CA PRO A 198 -3.57 21.22 -8.68
C PRO A 198 -4.21 22.06 -7.56
N THR A 199 -5.34 21.60 -6.99
CA THR A 199 -6.09 22.28 -5.94
C THR A 199 -5.53 22.05 -4.53
N PHE A 200 -4.56 21.14 -4.37
CA PHE A 200 -3.94 20.89 -3.08
C PHE A 200 -2.88 21.95 -2.75
N ALA A 201 -2.97 22.54 -1.56
CA ALA A 201 -2.00 23.52 -1.09
C ALA A 201 -0.58 22.93 -1.07
N ASP A 202 0.42 23.73 -1.46
CA ASP A 202 1.85 23.38 -1.43
C ASP A 202 2.24 22.15 -2.27
N CYS A 203 1.39 21.70 -3.20
CA CYS A 203 1.75 20.64 -4.13
C CYS A 203 2.72 21.17 -5.20
N GLY A 204 3.74 20.37 -5.51
CA GLY A 204 4.67 20.66 -6.59
C GLY A 204 4.07 20.32 -7.96
N CYS A 205 4.76 20.74 -9.02
CA CYS A 205 4.38 20.45 -10.40
C CYS A 205 5.57 19.78 -11.10
N LEU A 206 5.27 18.75 -11.89
CA LEU A 206 6.24 18.01 -12.70
C LEU A 206 5.70 17.88 -14.12
N LYS A 207 6.47 18.40 -15.08
CA LYS A 207 6.25 18.17 -16.51
C LYS A 207 6.72 16.75 -16.88
N VAL A 208 5.81 15.92 -17.38
CA VAL A 208 6.11 14.57 -17.87
C VAL A 208 5.77 14.48 -19.35
N GLU A 209 6.73 14.00 -20.13
CA GLU A 209 6.55 13.72 -21.55
C GLU A 209 6.11 12.28 -21.72
N GLU A 210 4.95 12.08 -22.32
CA GLU A 210 4.40 10.76 -22.62
C GLU A 210 4.41 10.56 -24.14
N HIS A 211 5.15 9.56 -24.60
CA HIS A 211 5.15 9.17 -26.01
C HIS A 211 3.86 8.41 -26.29
N ARG A 212 2.98 8.97 -27.10
CA ARG A 212 1.76 8.31 -27.57
C ARG A 212 1.80 8.16 -29.07
N ARG A 213 1.12 7.13 -29.56
CA ARG A 213 0.90 6.96 -30.99
C ARG A 213 -0.47 7.54 -31.34
N ASP A 214 -0.52 8.44 -32.32
CA ASP A 214 -1.77 9.04 -32.76
C ASP A 214 -2.65 8.02 -33.52
N ARG A 215 -3.90 8.39 -33.83
CA ARG A 215 -4.82 7.52 -34.61
C ARG A 215 -4.32 7.17 -36.01
N LYS A 216 -3.29 7.86 -36.52
CA LYS A 216 -2.67 7.66 -37.84
C LYS A 216 -1.34 6.89 -37.75
N GLY A 217 -0.93 6.47 -36.55
CA GLY A 217 0.29 5.69 -36.32
C GLY A 217 1.56 6.50 -36.11
N ALA A 218 1.49 7.83 -36.03
CA ALA A 218 2.65 8.69 -35.79
C ALA A 218 2.96 8.81 -34.29
N ASP A 219 4.24 8.76 -33.92
CA ASP A 219 4.68 8.99 -32.55
C ASP A 219 4.61 10.49 -32.22
N VAL A 220 3.84 10.84 -31.19
CA VAL A 220 3.63 12.19 -30.70
C VAL A 220 4.03 12.29 -29.24
N ILE A 221 4.73 13.36 -28.88
CA ILE A 221 5.09 13.66 -27.49
C ILE A 221 3.94 14.48 -26.89
N VAL A 222 3.24 13.90 -25.92
CA VAL A 222 2.21 14.58 -25.15
C VAL A 222 2.80 15.03 -23.84
N VAL A 223 2.81 16.34 -23.62
CA VAL A 223 3.21 16.92 -22.34
C VAL A 223 2.04 16.83 -21.36
N LYS A 224 2.26 16.16 -20.23
CA LYS A 224 1.31 16.07 -19.12
C LYS A 224 1.92 16.72 -17.88
N LEU A 225 1.14 17.57 -17.21
CA LEU A 225 1.50 18.12 -15.91
C LEU A 225 0.99 17.19 -14.81
N LEU A 226 1.90 16.74 -13.95
CA LEU A 226 1.59 16.00 -12.74
C LEU A 226 1.78 16.92 -11.54
N PHE A 227 0.75 17.07 -10.73
CA PHE A 227 0.82 17.82 -9.47
C PHE A 227 1.05 16.83 -8.33
N GLY A 228 1.81 17.18 -7.30
CA GLY A 228 2.05 16.26 -6.19
C GLY A 228 3.31 16.50 -5.36
N TRP A 229 3.62 15.48 -4.57
CA TRP A 229 4.83 15.41 -3.74
C TRP A 229 5.63 14.16 -4.07
N ARG A 230 6.92 14.20 -3.73
CA ARG A 230 7.83 13.07 -3.76
C ARG A 230 8.16 12.69 -2.33
N LEU A 231 7.98 11.41 -2.01
CA LEU A 231 8.32 10.86 -0.71
C LEU A 231 9.68 10.18 -0.79
N THR A 232 10.70 10.78 -0.19
CA THR A 232 12.08 10.30 -0.25
C THR A 232 12.54 9.75 1.10
N LEU A 233 13.44 8.78 1.09
CA LEU A 233 14.19 8.37 2.27
C LEU A 233 15.53 9.11 2.25
N ALA A 234 15.81 9.88 3.30
CA ALA A 234 17.03 10.65 3.48
C ALA A 234 18.08 9.86 4.27
N PRO A 235 19.37 10.25 4.20
CA PRO A 235 20.41 9.73 5.07
C PRO A 235 19.99 9.82 6.55
N ALA A 236 20.30 8.80 7.34
CA ALA A 236 19.82 8.58 8.71
C ALA A 236 18.36 8.07 8.85
N LEU A 237 17.84 7.37 7.83
CA LEU A 237 16.58 6.62 7.91
C LEU A 237 15.34 7.49 8.17
N GLN A 238 15.33 8.71 7.63
CA GLN A 238 14.22 9.65 7.77
C GLN A 238 13.45 9.80 6.46
N VAL A 239 12.13 9.62 6.51
CA VAL A 239 11.23 9.95 5.42
C VAL A 239 11.04 11.45 5.35
N GLN A 240 11.22 12.01 4.15
CA GLN A 240 10.98 13.41 3.83
C GLN A 240 9.97 13.53 2.69
N VAL A 241 9.01 14.46 2.85
CA VAL A 241 8.03 14.80 1.82
C VAL A 241 8.42 16.14 1.23
N SER A 242 8.70 16.16 -0.07
CA SER A 242 9.09 17.36 -0.81
C SER A 242 8.16 17.59 -2.01
N PRO A 243 7.80 18.84 -2.37
CA PRO A 243 7.04 19.11 -3.59
C PRO A 243 7.72 18.52 -4.83
N CYS A 244 6.93 18.00 -5.78
CA CYS A 244 7.46 17.64 -7.10
C CYS A 244 8.08 18.88 -7.78
N SER A 245 9.29 18.75 -8.33
CA SER A 245 10.05 19.90 -8.86
C SER A 245 10.35 19.79 -10.35
N THR A 246 9.51 20.35 -11.23
CA THR A 246 9.84 21.04 -12.50
C THR A 246 8.57 21.62 -13.14
N CYS A 247 8.51 22.95 -13.32
CA CYS A 247 7.62 23.61 -14.29
C CYS A 247 8.40 23.95 -15.56
#